data_AF-A0A3M7N5J9-F1
#
_entry.id   AF-A0A3M7N5J9-F1
#
_cell.length_a   1.000
_cell.length_b   1.000
_cell.length_c   1.000
_cell.angle_alpha   90.00
_cell.angle_beta   90.00
_cell.angle_gamma   90.00
#
_symmetry.space_group_name_H-M   'P 1'
#
loop_
_entity.id
_entity.type
_entity.pdbx_description
1 polymer ?
#
loop_
_entity_poly.entity_id
_entity_poly.type
_entity_poly.pdbx_seq_one_letter_code
_entity_poly.pdbx_strand_id
1 'polypeptide(L)'
;MGLLVFFSFMWFRIKSYEVFLLIHIGLSVIMLVGLYQYVTADSKPDHIPDAQGVVRKEIQVLAAQSSSETPSETDRQSSHHEHPIFHDTVGQQKLTFIVRPFGGWTKRLREQCLKSPTGVITPHIFIEGPYGEHSPLHTYENVVFVVGGTGISGALPYLQEHIKMTANDARPSGTDNKLTTRTRDITLIWSAKQDSMIRDIAVHELKPMLGRNDIHIHLYATSSEDVRRSLELNKISSEGAEKNLDTSASSSLGDELGIEYHRPDVRDTIQNVINDVDKAGPAGGRIAILTCGPAGMADAARAAVHAALKQGKRGVEYFEETFG
;
A
#
# COMPACT_ATOMS: atom_id res chain seq x y z
N MET A 1 18.79 -20.59 -22.80
CA MET A 1 17.48 -20.00 -22.43
C MET A 1 16.42 -21.05 -22.06
N GLY A 2 16.11 -22.05 -22.90
CA GLY A 2 15.00 -22.99 -22.66
C GLY A 2 15.03 -23.76 -21.31
N LEU A 3 16.20 -24.18 -20.83
CA LEU A 3 16.33 -24.91 -19.56
C LEU A 3 16.06 -24.02 -18.33
N LEU A 4 16.48 -22.75 -18.34
CA LEU A 4 16.20 -21.80 -17.24
C LEU A 4 14.69 -21.56 -17.08
N VAL A 5 13.97 -21.49 -18.20
CA VAL A 5 12.52 -21.33 -18.21
C VAL A 5 11.82 -22.60 -17.73
N PHE A 6 12.31 -23.78 -18.13
CA PHE A 6 11.77 -25.07 -17.69
C PHE A 6 11.97 -25.33 -16.19
N PHE A 7 13.14 -24.99 -15.62
CA PHE A 7 13.39 -25.14 -14.18
C PHE A 7 12.75 -24.03 -13.33
N SER A 8 12.27 -22.95 -13.95
CA SER A 8 11.44 -21.92 -13.30
C SER A 8 9.96 -22.31 -13.17
N PHE A 9 9.65 -23.59 -13.35
CA PHE A 9 8.29 -24.12 -13.23
C PHE A 9 7.71 -23.85 -11.84
N MET A 10 6.55 -23.21 -11.79
CA MET A 10 5.94 -22.69 -10.57
C MET A 10 5.70 -23.78 -9.51
N TRP A 11 5.42 -25.01 -9.93
CA TRP A 11 5.25 -26.15 -9.01
C TRP A 11 6.54 -26.48 -8.24
N PHE A 12 7.69 -26.46 -8.92
CA PHE A 12 8.98 -26.78 -8.31
C PHE A 12 9.40 -25.70 -7.29
N ARG A 13 9.20 -24.43 -7.64
CA ARG A 13 9.45 -23.27 -6.75
C ARG A 13 8.63 -23.36 -5.45
N ILE A 14 7.41 -23.88 -5.51
CA ILE A 14 6.53 -23.99 -4.34
C ILE A 14 6.93 -25.16 -3.44
N LYS A 15 7.40 -26.28 -4.01
CA LYS A 15 7.67 -27.52 -3.25
C LYS A 15 9.10 -27.62 -2.71
N SER A 16 10.09 -27.11 -3.43
CA SER A 16 11.51 -27.25 -3.09
C SER A 16 12.31 -25.99 -3.46
N TYR A 17 12.04 -24.90 -2.74
CA TYR A 17 12.64 -23.58 -3.02
C TYR A 17 14.18 -23.59 -3.00
N GLU A 18 14.80 -24.24 -2.02
CA GLU A 18 16.28 -24.29 -1.91
C GLU A 18 16.92 -24.97 -3.13
N VAL A 19 16.33 -26.09 -3.57
CA VAL A 19 16.82 -26.84 -4.73
C VAL A 19 16.59 -26.04 -6.01
N PHE A 20 15.43 -25.38 -6.13
CA PHE A 20 15.16 -24.43 -7.21
C PHE A 20 16.21 -23.32 -7.27
N LEU A 21 16.51 -22.68 -6.13
CA LEU A 21 17.45 -21.56 -6.06
C LEU A 21 18.85 -21.99 -6.49
N LEU A 22 19.36 -23.12 -5.99
CA LEU A 22 20.68 -23.64 -6.36
C LEU A 22 20.78 -24.00 -7.85
N ILE A 23 19.77 -24.68 -8.40
CA ILE A 23 19.72 -25.00 -9.83
C ILE A 23 19.67 -23.73 -10.67
N HIS A 24 18.85 -22.75 -10.26
CA HIS A 24 18.70 -21.51 -11.00
C HIS A 24 20.00 -20.68 -11.00
N ILE A 25 20.68 -20.59 -9.85
CA ILE A 25 22.00 -19.94 -9.74
C ILE A 25 23.01 -20.63 -10.66
N GLY A 26 23.12 -21.96 -10.60
CA GLY A 26 24.04 -22.72 -11.43
C GLY A 26 23.81 -22.51 -12.93
N LEU A 27 22.55 -22.59 -13.38
CA LEU A 27 22.18 -22.34 -14.77
C LEU A 27 22.43 -20.88 -15.20
N SER A 28 22.27 -19.92 -14.30
CA SER A 28 22.53 -18.50 -14.55
C SER A 28 24.03 -18.24 -14.76
N VAL A 29 24.88 -18.85 -13.93
CA VAL A 29 26.34 -18.80 -14.09
C VAL A 29 26.75 -19.41 -15.43
N ILE A 30 26.23 -20.60 -15.77
CA ILE A 30 26.52 -21.26 -17.05
C ILE A 30 26.12 -20.36 -18.23
N MET A 31 24.95 -19.73 -18.14
CA MET A 31 24.47 -18.82 -19.19
C MET A 31 25.36 -17.58 -19.31
N LEU A 32 25.75 -16.95 -18.20
CA LEU A 32 26.65 -15.78 -18.21
C LEU A 32 28.01 -16.11 -18.81
N VAL A 33 28.61 -17.24 -18.41
CA VAL A 33 29.88 -17.72 -18.97
C VAL A 33 29.73 -18.05 -20.46
N GLY A 34 28.64 -18.71 -20.85
CA GLY A 34 28.36 -19.03 -22.25
C GLY A 34 28.20 -17.79 -23.13
N LEU A 35 27.47 -16.77 -22.64
CA LEU A 35 27.33 -15.49 -23.33
C LEU A 35 28.67 -14.75 -23.44
N TYR A 36 29.47 -14.74 -22.37
CA TYR A 36 30.80 -14.14 -22.39
C TYR A 36 31.68 -14.79 -23.46
N GLN A 37 31.76 -16.14 -23.45
CA GLN A 37 32.54 -16.90 -24.42
C GLN A 37 32.06 -16.68 -25.85
N TYR A 38 30.74 -16.63 -26.08
CA TYR A 38 30.16 -16.36 -27.40
C TYR A 38 30.56 -14.97 -27.92
N VAL A 39 30.42 -13.92 -27.10
CA VAL A 39 30.80 -12.55 -27.48
C VAL A 39 32.30 -12.44 -27.73
N THR A 40 33.14 -13.13 -26.95
CA THR A 40 34.59 -13.15 -27.16
C THR A 40 35.01 -14.00 -28.38
N ALA A 41 34.21 -15.00 -28.77
CA ALA A 41 34.49 -15.84 -29.94
C ALA A 41 34.09 -15.18 -31.25
N ASP A 42 33.02 -14.36 -31.23
CA ASP A 42 32.53 -13.60 -32.38
C ASP A 42 33.34 -12.31 -32.63
N SER A 43 34.24 -11.93 -31.71
CA SER A 43 35.18 -10.82 -31.87
C SER A 43 36.47 -11.20 -32.62
N LYS A 44 36.38 -12.14 -33.57
CA LYS A 44 37.45 -12.36 -34.56
C LYS A 44 37.56 -11.11 -35.45
N PRO A 45 38.77 -10.58 -35.69
CA PRO A 45 38.92 -9.37 -36.50
C PRO A 45 38.64 -9.73 -37.96
N ASP A 46 37.49 -9.31 -38.46
CA ASP A 46 37.30 -9.24 -39.90
C ASP A 46 38.36 -8.33 -40.50
N HIS A 47 38.93 -8.85 -41.59
CA HIS A 47 39.92 -8.28 -42.48
C HIS A 47 39.95 -6.74 -42.45
N ILE A 48 41.08 -6.16 -42.04
CA ILE A 48 41.40 -4.75 -42.28
C ILE A 48 41.61 -4.57 -43.80
N PRO A 49 40.86 -3.71 -44.51
CA PRO A 49 41.38 -3.00 -45.66
C PRO A 49 41.98 -1.67 -45.19
N ASP A 50 43.00 -1.25 -45.91
CA ASP A 50 43.88 -0.13 -45.63
C ASP A 50 43.26 1.13 -45.02
N ALA A 51 44.06 1.75 -44.17
CA ALA A 51 43.84 3.05 -43.59
C ALA A 51 43.56 4.12 -44.65
N GLN A 52 42.36 4.72 -44.60
CA GLN A 52 42.15 6.11 -44.97
C GLN A 52 40.87 6.67 -44.34
N GLY A 53 41.05 7.62 -43.42
CA GLY A 53 40.09 8.69 -43.18
C GLY A 53 38.86 8.38 -42.32
N VAL A 54 39.04 8.03 -41.04
CA VAL A 54 38.01 8.32 -40.03
C VAL A 54 38.69 8.99 -38.84
N VAL A 55 38.35 10.27 -38.67
CA VAL A 55 38.82 11.13 -37.58
C VAL A 55 38.48 10.47 -36.25
N ARG A 56 39.54 10.08 -35.52
CA ARG A 56 39.45 9.62 -34.13
C ARG A 56 38.97 10.81 -33.30
N LYS A 57 37.67 10.88 -33.00
CA LYS A 57 37.20 11.70 -31.87
C LYS A 57 37.67 10.98 -30.61
N GLU A 58 38.84 11.37 -30.12
CA GLU A 58 39.21 11.12 -28.73
C GLU A 58 38.15 11.80 -27.86
N ILE A 59 37.26 10.99 -27.27
CA ILE A 59 36.51 11.42 -26.10
C ILE A 59 37.51 11.33 -24.95
N GLN A 60 38.16 12.45 -24.66
CA GLN A 60 38.84 12.66 -23.38
C GLN A 60 37.78 12.56 -22.28
N VAL A 61 37.72 11.42 -21.61
CA VAL A 61 37.08 11.33 -20.30
C VAL A 61 38.07 11.91 -19.30
N LEU A 62 37.89 13.19 -18.97
CA LEU A 62 38.51 13.77 -17.78
C LEU A 62 37.98 13.03 -16.56
N ALA A 63 38.79 12.13 -16.01
CA ALA A 63 38.61 11.68 -14.65
C ALA A 63 38.95 12.87 -13.74
N ALA A 64 37.92 13.53 -13.21
CA ALA A 64 38.10 14.41 -12.07
C ALA A 64 38.54 13.53 -10.88
N GLN A 65 39.84 13.54 -10.61
CA GLN A 65 40.41 13.05 -9.38
C GLN A 65 39.84 13.91 -8.25
N SER A 66 38.98 13.32 -7.42
CA SER A 66 38.70 13.86 -6.09
C SER A 66 39.79 13.34 -5.16
N SER A 67 40.76 14.21 -4.90
CA SER A 67 41.78 14.06 -3.87
C SER A 67 41.12 13.93 -2.51
N SER A 68 41.46 12.85 -1.81
CA SER A 68 41.28 12.68 -0.38
C SER A 68 42.13 13.69 0.39
N GLU A 69 41.50 14.59 1.13
CA GLU A 69 42.04 15.10 2.40
C GLU A 69 40.90 15.24 3.41
N THR A 70 40.96 14.40 4.45
CA THR A 70 40.28 14.59 5.74
C THR A 70 40.61 15.97 6.32
N PRO A 71 39.62 16.62 6.96
CA PRO A 71 39.84 16.93 8.37
C PRO A 71 38.69 16.42 9.25
N SER A 72 39.15 15.82 10.34
CA SER A 72 38.51 15.61 11.65
C SER A 72 37.46 16.64 12.08
N GLU A 73 36.43 16.10 12.73
CA GLU A 73 35.64 16.64 13.83
C GLU A 73 35.44 18.17 13.91
N THR A 74 34.21 18.62 13.63
CA THR A 74 33.49 19.49 14.59
C THR A 74 31.98 19.34 14.42
N ASP A 75 31.40 18.59 15.35
CA ASP A 75 30.10 18.78 16.01
C ASP A 75 29.14 19.83 15.42
N ARG A 76 28.07 19.38 14.73
CA ARG A 76 26.76 20.05 14.68
C ARG A 76 25.64 19.02 14.64
N GLN A 77 25.19 18.63 15.82
CA GLN A 77 23.90 17.99 16.04
C GLN A 77 22.79 18.77 15.34
N SER A 78 22.18 18.20 14.29
CA SER A 78 20.80 18.52 13.92
C SER A 78 19.91 17.46 14.57
N SER A 79 19.47 17.77 15.79
CA SER A 79 18.54 16.98 16.57
C SER A 79 17.19 16.88 15.86
N HIS A 80 16.96 15.80 15.13
CA HIS A 80 15.60 15.37 14.80
C HIS A 80 14.96 14.75 16.05
N HIS A 81 14.52 15.62 16.96
CA HIS A 81 13.49 15.27 17.94
C HIS A 81 12.15 15.73 17.35
N GLU A 82 11.19 14.82 17.16
CA GLU A 82 9.91 14.89 17.88
C GLU A 82 8.92 13.76 17.49
N HIS A 83 8.42 13.18 18.59
CA HIS A 83 7.35 12.22 18.88
C HIS A 83 6.35 11.74 17.80
N PRO A 84 6.22 10.41 17.61
CA PRO A 84 5.08 9.80 16.93
C PRO A 84 4.24 8.88 17.83
N ILE A 85 2.92 8.94 17.58
CA ILE A 85 1.81 8.12 18.09
C ILE A 85 1.97 6.59 17.82
N PHE A 86 3.08 6.17 17.21
CA PHE A 86 3.34 4.78 16.79
C PHE A 86 4.76 4.30 17.11
N HIS A 87 5.38 4.86 18.15
CA HIS A 87 6.51 4.19 18.79
C HIS A 87 5.97 3.04 19.64
N ASP A 88 6.65 1.89 19.64
CA ASP A 88 6.47 0.93 20.74
C ASP A 88 6.76 1.65 22.07
N THR A 89 6.27 1.12 23.18
CA THR A 89 6.53 1.54 24.58
C THR A 89 8.00 1.89 24.88
N VAL A 90 8.95 1.43 24.06
CA VAL A 90 10.40 1.64 24.15
C VAL A 90 10.94 2.74 23.22
N GLY A 91 10.09 3.46 22.48
CA GLY A 91 10.55 4.53 21.61
C GLY A 91 11.17 4.04 20.28
N GLN A 92 10.85 2.83 19.82
CA GLN A 92 11.32 2.30 18.54
C GLN A 92 10.31 2.51 17.41
N GLN A 93 10.80 2.79 16.20
CA GLN A 93 9.98 2.81 14.99
C GLN A 93 9.39 1.42 14.73
N LYS A 94 8.06 1.35 14.68
CA LYS A 94 7.32 0.12 14.37
C LYS A 94 6.87 0.14 12.90
N LEU A 95 7.31 -0.85 12.14
CA LEU A 95 6.80 -1.11 10.78
C LEU A 95 5.79 -2.25 10.83
N THR A 96 4.56 -2.00 10.37
CA THR A 96 3.50 -3.01 10.29
C THR A 96 3.30 -3.43 8.84
N PHE A 97 3.35 -4.74 8.57
CA PHE A 97 3.12 -5.32 7.24
C PHE A 97 1.88 -6.20 7.25
N ILE A 98 0.90 -5.90 6.39
CA ILE A 98 -0.31 -6.71 6.21
C ILE A 98 -0.05 -7.71 5.07
N VAL A 99 0.32 -8.95 5.44
CA VAL A 99 0.69 -9.97 4.47
C VAL A 99 -0.47 -10.91 4.20
N ARG A 100 -1.04 -10.85 3.00
CA ARG A 100 -2.02 -11.84 2.55
C ARG A 100 -1.33 -13.15 2.16
N PRO A 101 -1.69 -14.30 2.78
CA PRO A 101 -1.14 -15.58 2.40
C PRO A 101 -1.58 -15.98 0.99
N PHE A 102 -0.61 -16.31 0.14
CA PHE A 102 -0.82 -16.93 -1.17
C PHE A 102 -0.17 -18.32 -1.20
N GLY A 103 0.75 -18.57 -2.13
CA GLY A 103 1.57 -19.78 -2.20
C GLY A 103 3.02 -19.53 -1.76
N GLY A 104 3.83 -20.60 -1.72
CA GLY A 104 5.26 -20.48 -1.43
C GLY A 104 5.54 -19.88 -0.06
N TRP A 105 6.36 -18.82 -0.03
CA TRP A 105 6.87 -18.21 1.21
C TRP A 105 5.77 -17.65 2.11
N THR A 106 4.78 -16.93 1.57
CA THR A 106 3.70 -16.33 2.40
C THR A 106 2.77 -17.39 2.99
N LYS A 107 2.57 -18.52 2.29
CA LYS A 107 1.88 -19.69 2.84
C LYS A 107 2.67 -20.29 4.00
N ARG A 108 3.99 -20.48 3.81
CA ARG A 108 4.87 -21.01 4.85
C ARG A 108 4.91 -20.11 6.07
N LEU A 109 4.97 -18.79 5.88
CA LEU A 109 4.92 -17.80 6.95
C LEU A 109 3.64 -17.97 7.78
N ARG A 110 2.48 -18.03 7.11
CA ARG A 110 1.19 -18.29 7.77
C ARG A 110 1.19 -19.63 8.53
N GLU A 111 1.65 -20.70 7.91
CA GLU A 111 1.71 -22.03 8.55
C GLU A 111 2.64 -22.04 9.77
N GLN A 112 3.75 -21.29 9.75
CA GLN A 112 4.63 -21.12 10.89
C GLN A 112 3.94 -20.36 12.03
N CYS A 113 3.22 -19.27 11.74
CA CYS A 113 2.42 -18.56 12.74
C CYS A 113 1.38 -19.49 13.37
N LEU A 114 0.62 -20.25 12.56
CA LEU A 114 -0.43 -21.15 13.05
C LEU A 114 0.09 -22.35 13.87
N LYS A 115 1.34 -22.77 13.64
CA LYS A 115 1.99 -23.82 14.45
C LYS A 115 2.51 -23.30 15.79
N SER A 116 2.71 -21.99 15.92
CA SER A 116 3.13 -21.39 17.18
C SER A 116 1.96 -21.41 18.17
N PRO A 117 2.15 -21.88 19.41
CA PRO A 117 1.10 -21.87 20.44
C PRO A 117 0.53 -20.48 20.72
N THR A 118 1.32 -19.43 20.49
CA THR A 118 0.93 -18.03 20.70
C THR A 118 0.47 -17.33 19.42
N GLY A 119 0.57 -18.00 18.26
CA GLY A 119 0.34 -17.37 16.96
C GLY A 119 1.47 -16.44 16.49
N VAL A 120 2.53 -16.26 17.28
CA VAL A 120 3.63 -15.33 17.02
C VAL A 120 4.92 -16.09 16.71
N ILE A 121 5.69 -15.58 15.75
CA ILE A 121 7.02 -16.06 15.40
C ILE A 121 7.98 -14.86 15.29
N THR A 122 9.28 -15.11 15.47
CA THR A 122 10.34 -14.09 15.39
C THR A 122 11.36 -14.44 14.31
N PRO A 123 10.98 -14.36 13.02
CA PRO A 123 11.90 -14.64 11.92
C PRO A 123 12.93 -13.52 11.78
N HIS A 124 14.13 -13.87 11.29
CA HIS A 124 15.07 -12.88 10.77
C HIS A 124 14.60 -12.42 9.40
N ILE A 125 14.39 -11.11 9.26
CA ILE A 125 13.92 -10.47 8.02
C ILE A 125 14.89 -9.34 7.69
N PHE A 126 15.34 -9.29 6.44
CA PHE A 126 16.04 -8.15 5.87
C PHE A 126 15.02 -7.24 5.19
N ILE A 127 15.13 -5.93 5.43
CA ILE A 127 14.22 -4.93 4.87
C ILE A 127 15.05 -4.04 3.94
N GLU A 128 14.57 -3.87 2.71
CA GLU A 128 15.13 -2.95 1.72
C GLU A 128 14.02 -1.97 1.31
N GLY A 129 14.34 -0.68 1.25
CA GLY A 129 13.38 0.39 0.95
C GLY A 129 13.70 1.69 1.66
N PRO A 130 12.79 2.69 1.58
CA PRO A 130 11.44 2.61 1.00
C PRO A 130 11.44 2.62 -0.54
N TYR A 131 10.39 2.03 -1.13
CA TYR A 131 10.08 2.13 -2.56
C TYR A 131 8.70 2.75 -2.75
N GLY A 132 8.51 3.46 -3.85
CA GLY A 132 7.28 4.17 -4.18
C GLY A 132 7.41 5.68 -4.01
N GLU A 133 6.37 6.39 -4.43
CA GLU A 133 6.27 7.84 -4.33
C GLU A 133 5.15 8.21 -3.36
N HIS A 134 5.31 9.32 -2.66
CA HIS A 134 4.29 9.84 -1.75
C HIS A 134 3.43 10.86 -2.49
N SER A 135 2.12 10.61 -2.55
CA SER A 135 1.18 11.56 -3.14
C SER A 135 0.92 12.71 -2.15
N PRO A 136 0.92 13.98 -2.59
CA PRO A 136 0.77 15.15 -1.71
C PRO A 136 -0.69 15.38 -1.27
N LEU A 137 -1.34 14.34 -0.72
CA LEU A 137 -2.76 14.34 -0.37
C LEU A 137 -3.11 15.38 0.70
N HIS A 138 -2.16 15.70 1.59
CA HIS A 138 -2.29 16.76 2.60
C HIS A 138 -2.55 18.15 2.01
N THR A 139 -2.36 18.35 0.70
CA THR A 139 -2.63 19.62 0.03
C THR A 139 -4.09 19.78 -0.43
N TYR A 140 -4.91 18.73 -0.34
CA TYR A 140 -6.32 18.73 -0.74
C TYR A 140 -7.22 18.82 0.49
N GLU A 141 -8.30 19.59 0.39
CA GLU A 141 -9.27 19.74 1.47
C GLU A 141 -10.07 18.46 1.73
N ASN A 142 -10.37 17.70 0.67
CA ASN A 142 -11.13 16.46 0.74
C ASN A 142 -10.34 15.31 0.10
N VAL A 143 -10.28 14.16 0.76
CA VAL A 143 -9.56 12.97 0.27
C VAL A 143 -10.49 11.77 0.28
N VAL A 144 -10.60 11.06 -0.85
CA VAL A 144 -11.39 9.83 -0.97
C VAL A 144 -10.47 8.67 -1.24
N PHE A 145 -10.38 7.73 -0.31
CA PHE A 145 -9.70 6.46 -0.49
C PHE A 145 -10.68 5.41 -0.98
N VAL A 146 -10.39 4.79 -2.11
CA VAL A 146 -11.13 3.63 -2.64
C VAL A 146 -10.21 2.43 -2.66
N VAL A 147 -10.35 1.56 -1.67
CA VAL A 147 -9.39 0.47 -1.45
C VAL A 147 -10.04 -0.91 -1.47
N GLY A 148 -9.34 -1.87 -2.08
CA GLY A 148 -9.82 -3.22 -2.29
C GLY A 148 -8.87 -4.27 -1.72
N GLY A 149 -9.38 -5.18 -0.88
CA GLY A 149 -8.60 -6.26 -0.29
C GLY A 149 -7.44 -5.74 0.56
N THR A 150 -6.21 -6.15 0.22
CA THR A 150 -4.98 -5.67 0.88
C THR A 150 -4.61 -4.23 0.52
N GLY A 151 -5.25 -3.60 -0.46
CA GLY A 151 -4.98 -2.20 -0.83
C GLY A 151 -5.21 -1.18 0.29
N ILE A 152 -5.86 -1.59 1.39
CA ILE A 152 -5.91 -0.81 2.63
C ILE A 152 -4.51 -0.43 3.17
N SER A 153 -3.48 -1.22 2.86
CA SER A 153 -2.10 -0.90 3.21
C SER A 153 -1.57 0.37 2.54
N GLY A 154 -2.13 0.77 1.40
CA GLY A 154 -1.81 2.04 0.73
C GLY A 154 -2.49 3.23 1.41
N ALA A 155 -3.72 3.08 1.90
CA ALA A 155 -4.46 4.16 2.57
C ALA A 155 -4.04 4.40 4.03
N LEU A 156 -3.72 3.33 4.78
CA LEU A 156 -3.40 3.40 6.20
C LEU A 156 -2.29 4.41 6.55
N PRO A 157 -1.14 4.45 5.84
CA PRO A 157 -0.08 5.43 6.10
C PRO A 157 -0.57 6.88 5.99
N TYR A 158 -1.36 7.21 4.96
CA TYR A 158 -1.91 8.56 4.79
C TYR A 158 -2.90 8.92 5.91
N LEU A 159 -3.75 7.97 6.33
CA LEU A 159 -4.67 8.19 7.45
C LEU A 159 -3.92 8.42 8.78
N GLN A 160 -2.86 7.64 9.02
CA GLN A 160 -1.99 7.81 10.19
C GLN A 160 -1.24 9.15 10.17
N GLU A 161 -0.76 9.57 9.00
CA GLU A 161 -0.13 10.86 8.78
C GLU A 161 -1.11 12.01 9.07
N HIS A 162 -2.34 11.94 8.56
CA HIS A 162 -3.39 12.92 8.82
C HIS A 162 -3.72 13.07 10.31
N ILE A 163 -3.82 11.95 11.04
CA ILE A 163 -4.01 11.98 12.51
C ILE A 163 -2.84 12.69 13.21
N LYS A 164 -1.59 12.42 12.79
CA LYS A 164 -0.41 13.07 13.38
C LYS A 164 -0.40 14.58 13.12
N MET A 165 -0.68 15.00 11.88
CA MET A 165 -0.71 16.41 11.50
C MET A 165 -1.79 17.16 12.29
N THR A 166 -3.01 16.62 12.36
CA THR A 166 -4.13 17.26 13.07
C THR A 166 -3.94 17.28 14.59
N ALA A 167 -3.30 16.27 15.19
CA ALA A 167 -2.97 16.27 16.61
C ALA A 167 -1.92 17.35 16.97
N ASN A 168 -0.95 17.58 16.09
CA ASN A 168 0.08 18.61 16.26
C ASN A 168 -0.46 20.03 15.98
N ASP A 169 -1.50 20.17 15.16
CA ASP A 169 -2.21 21.44 14.94
C ASP A 169 -2.95 21.98 16.17
N ALA A 170 -3.31 21.12 17.11
CA ALA A 170 -3.93 21.53 18.37
C ALA A 170 -2.95 22.10 19.42
N ARG A 171 -1.62 21.98 19.22
CA ARG A 171 -0.61 22.50 20.16
C ARG A 171 0.06 23.76 19.62
N PRO A 172 -0.05 24.92 20.30
CA PRO A 172 0.73 26.09 19.93
C PRO A 172 2.18 25.89 20.39
N SER A 173 3.06 25.53 19.46
CA SER A 173 4.51 25.58 19.71
C SER A 173 5.18 26.37 18.61
N GLY A 174 6.04 27.30 19.01
CA GLY A 174 6.76 28.20 18.13
C GLY A 174 7.91 27.50 17.42
N THR A 175 8.17 27.96 16.20
CA THR A 175 9.48 27.92 15.53
C THR A 175 10.05 26.56 15.11
N ASP A 176 9.28 25.76 14.36
CA ASP A 176 9.86 24.82 13.38
C ASP A 176 8.94 24.68 12.16
N ASN A 177 9.50 24.28 11.02
CA ASN A 177 8.85 24.17 9.70
C ASN A 177 7.72 23.13 9.71
N LYS A 178 6.60 23.47 10.35
CA LYS A 178 5.47 22.60 10.63
C LYS A 178 4.76 22.20 9.34
N LEU A 179 4.74 20.90 9.05
CA LEU A 179 3.96 20.36 7.95
C LEU A 179 2.48 20.38 8.36
N THR A 180 1.76 21.41 7.91
CA THR A 180 0.31 21.57 8.14
C THR A 180 -0.48 20.85 7.06
N THR A 181 -1.59 20.23 7.43
CA THR A 181 -2.52 19.63 6.46
C THR A 181 -3.63 20.60 6.08
N ARG A 182 -4.01 20.64 4.80
CA ARG A 182 -5.25 21.29 4.33
C ARG A 182 -6.44 20.34 4.40
N THR A 183 -6.17 19.04 4.52
CA THR A 183 -7.19 18.00 4.57
C THR A 183 -8.06 18.18 5.80
N ARG A 184 -9.36 18.27 5.57
CA ARG A 184 -10.38 18.47 6.60
C ARG A 184 -11.49 17.43 6.54
N ASP A 185 -11.57 16.67 5.45
CA ASP A 185 -12.55 15.61 5.27
C ASP A 185 -11.92 14.42 4.51
N ILE A 186 -12.01 13.23 5.11
CA ILE A 186 -11.52 11.99 4.50
C ILE A 186 -12.66 10.99 4.43
N THR A 187 -12.90 10.44 3.25
CA THR A 187 -13.82 9.31 3.06
C THR A 187 -13.02 8.06 2.70
N LEU A 188 -13.08 7.02 3.52
CA LEU A 188 -12.49 5.71 3.27
C LEU A 188 -13.56 4.71 2.86
N ILE A 189 -13.49 4.24 1.62
CA ILE A 189 -14.30 3.13 1.09
C ILE A 189 -13.40 1.91 1.03
N TRP A 190 -13.58 0.97 1.95
CA TRP A 190 -12.80 -0.27 1.96
C TRP A 190 -13.68 -1.49 1.72
N SER A 191 -13.41 -2.19 0.62
CA SER A 191 -14.05 -3.47 0.32
C SER A 191 -13.07 -4.63 0.41
N ALA A 192 -13.43 -5.66 1.16
CA ALA A 192 -12.69 -6.91 1.21
C ALA A 192 -13.61 -8.11 0.95
N LYS A 193 -12.99 -9.26 0.68
CA LYS A 193 -13.78 -10.49 0.48
C LYS A 193 -14.40 -10.96 1.79
N GLN A 194 -13.59 -11.19 2.80
CA GLN A 194 -14.01 -11.74 4.09
C GLN A 194 -14.15 -10.64 5.13
N ASP A 195 -15.24 -10.66 5.90
CA ASP A 195 -15.46 -9.69 6.98
C ASP A 195 -14.42 -9.83 8.10
N SER A 196 -13.90 -11.04 8.34
CA SER A 196 -12.85 -11.30 9.33
C SER A 196 -11.59 -10.47 9.11
N MET A 197 -11.18 -10.28 7.84
CA MET A 197 -10.05 -9.40 7.51
C MET A 197 -10.35 -7.94 7.86
N ILE A 198 -11.58 -7.50 7.58
CA ILE A 198 -12.03 -6.14 7.90
C ILE A 198 -12.00 -5.92 9.41
N ARG A 199 -12.60 -6.85 10.17
CA ARG A 199 -12.66 -6.78 11.63
C ARG A 199 -11.28 -6.76 12.26
N ASP A 200 -10.40 -7.65 11.83
CA ASP A 200 -9.04 -7.75 12.38
C ASP A 200 -8.26 -6.44 12.18
N ILE A 201 -8.21 -5.91 10.96
CA ILE A 201 -7.51 -4.65 10.67
C ILE A 201 -8.23 -3.46 11.31
N ALA A 202 -9.56 -3.46 11.37
CA ALA A 202 -10.30 -2.36 12.00
C ALA A 202 -9.98 -2.25 13.49
N VAL A 203 -9.93 -3.39 14.20
CA VAL A 203 -9.63 -3.44 15.63
C VAL A 203 -8.19 -3.02 15.93
N HIS A 204 -7.24 -3.42 15.09
CA HIS A 204 -5.81 -3.21 15.37
C HIS A 204 -5.25 -1.91 14.79
N GLU A 205 -5.72 -1.49 13.61
CA GLU A 205 -5.10 -0.40 12.83
C GLU A 205 -6.04 0.79 12.62
N LEU A 206 -7.34 0.57 12.38
CA LEU A 206 -8.29 1.68 12.15
C LEU A 206 -8.89 2.25 13.44
N LYS A 207 -8.73 1.57 14.58
CA LYS A 207 -9.29 2.00 15.87
C LYS A 207 -9.03 3.47 16.22
N PRO A 208 -7.84 4.06 15.98
CA PRO A 208 -7.59 5.49 16.24
C PRO A 208 -8.37 6.45 15.33
N MET A 209 -8.90 5.96 14.21
CA MET A 209 -9.65 6.71 13.20
C MET A 209 -11.16 6.62 13.41
N LEU A 210 -11.64 5.56 14.06
CA LEU A 210 -13.06 5.34 14.32
C LEU A 210 -13.62 6.44 15.25
N GLY A 211 -14.77 7.02 14.87
CA GLY A 211 -15.47 8.04 15.65
C GLY A 211 -14.93 9.48 15.50
N ARG A 212 -13.95 9.70 14.63
CA ARG A 212 -13.52 11.05 14.25
C ARG A 212 -14.53 11.70 13.31
N ASN A 213 -14.73 13.01 13.43
CA ASN A 213 -15.68 13.75 12.60
C ASN A 213 -15.12 14.07 11.19
N ASP A 214 -13.80 14.00 11.01
CA ASP A 214 -13.09 14.30 9.77
C ASP A 214 -12.69 13.05 8.97
N ILE A 215 -13.03 11.84 9.47
CA ILE A 215 -12.74 10.57 8.80
C ILE A 215 -13.99 9.70 8.80
N HIS A 216 -14.59 9.54 7.62
CA HIS A 216 -15.78 8.73 7.38
C HIS A 216 -15.36 7.38 6.80
N ILE A 217 -15.66 6.29 7.50
CA ILE A 217 -15.22 4.93 7.12
C ILE A 217 -16.43 4.09 6.71
N HIS A 218 -16.40 3.59 5.48
CA HIS A 218 -17.40 2.70 4.90
C HIS A 218 -16.77 1.33 4.60
N LEU A 219 -17.30 0.27 5.21
CA LEU A 219 -16.71 -1.06 5.20
C LEU A 219 -17.62 -2.05 4.45
N TYR A 220 -17.07 -2.77 3.47
CA TYR A 220 -17.84 -3.66 2.61
C TYR A 220 -17.27 -5.08 2.55
N ALA A 221 -18.02 -6.05 3.06
CA ALA A 221 -17.71 -7.48 2.93
C ALA A 221 -18.46 -8.10 1.75
N THR A 222 -17.74 -8.81 0.87
CA THR A 222 -18.29 -9.27 -0.43
C THR A 222 -18.36 -10.80 -0.59
N SER A 223 -17.98 -11.56 0.43
CA SER A 223 -18.08 -13.02 0.46
C SER A 223 -19.54 -13.47 0.49
N SER A 224 -19.92 -14.37 -0.43
CA SER A 224 -21.27 -14.93 -0.47
C SER A 224 -21.71 -15.54 0.86
N GLU A 225 -20.80 -16.19 1.57
CA GLU A 225 -21.08 -16.81 2.87
C GLU A 225 -21.41 -15.78 3.94
N ASP A 226 -20.65 -14.68 3.97
CA ASP A 226 -20.84 -13.62 4.97
C ASP A 226 -22.12 -12.83 4.66
N VAL A 227 -22.42 -12.61 3.37
CA VAL A 227 -23.68 -12.03 2.91
C VAL A 227 -24.87 -12.89 3.33
N ARG A 228 -24.82 -14.21 3.08
CA ARG A 228 -25.89 -15.14 3.49
C ARG A 228 -26.08 -15.14 5.01
N ARG A 229 -24.99 -15.20 5.77
CA ARG A 229 -25.02 -15.15 7.24
C ARG A 229 -25.67 -13.85 7.75
N SER A 230 -25.34 -12.71 7.15
CA SER A 230 -25.94 -11.43 7.51
C SER A 230 -27.45 -11.38 7.22
N LEU A 231 -27.89 -11.89 6.06
CA LEU A 231 -29.32 -11.97 5.72
C LEU A 231 -30.10 -12.88 6.66
N GLU A 232 -29.52 -14.02 7.07
CA GLU A 232 -30.13 -14.93 8.04
C GLU A 232 -30.28 -14.29 9.42
N LEU A 233 -29.24 -13.61 9.92
CA LEU A 233 -29.27 -12.87 11.18
C LEU A 233 -30.35 -11.78 11.17
N ASN A 234 -30.42 -10.98 10.12
CA ASN A 234 -31.43 -9.93 9.99
C ASN A 234 -32.86 -10.49 9.94
N LYS A 235 -33.05 -11.66 9.30
CA LYS A 235 -34.36 -12.33 9.26
C LYS A 235 -34.78 -12.82 10.65
N ILE A 236 -33.87 -13.43 11.40
CA ILE A 236 -34.12 -13.89 12.78
C ILE A 236 -34.47 -12.71 13.69
N SER A 237 -33.74 -11.60 13.57
CA SER A 237 -34.04 -10.37 14.32
C SER A 237 -35.40 -9.75 13.96
N SER A 238 -35.86 -9.92 12.71
CA SER A 238 -37.17 -9.42 12.26
C SER A 238 -38.35 -10.33 12.62
N GLU A 239 -38.13 -11.64 12.78
CA GLU A 239 -39.17 -12.63 13.10
C GLU A 239 -39.25 -12.96 14.62
N GLY A 240 -38.22 -12.62 15.40
CA GLY A 240 -38.07 -12.99 16.82
C GLY A 240 -38.25 -11.86 17.84
N ALA A 241 -38.96 -10.77 17.51
CA ALA A 241 -39.22 -9.66 18.43
C ALA A 241 -40.29 -10.00 19.51
N GLU A 242 -40.04 -11.04 20.29
CA GLU A 242 -40.64 -11.18 21.62
C GLU A 242 -39.52 -11.23 22.67
N LYS A 243 -39.66 -10.32 23.65
CA LYS A 243 -38.76 -10.08 24.79
C LYS A 243 -38.14 -11.36 25.34
N ASN A 244 -36.80 -11.39 25.42
CA ASN A 244 -36.13 -11.73 26.67
C ASN A 244 -34.75 -11.06 26.76
N LEU A 245 -34.57 -10.35 27.87
CA LEU A 245 -33.30 -9.87 28.38
C LEU A 245 -32.42 -11.06 28.79
N ASP A 246 -31.11 -10.84 28.77
CA ASP A 246 -30.05 -11.63 29.42
C ASP A 246 -29.42 -12.76 28.60
N THR A 247 -28.57 -12.41 27.63
CA THR A 247 -27.27 -13.09 27.38
C THR A 247 -26.38 -12.15 26.55
N SER A 248 -25.60 -11.31 27.23
CA SER A 248 -24.67 -10.34 26.63
C SER A 248 -23.24 -10.69 27.03
N ALA A 249 -22.38 -11.01 26.03
CA ALA A 249 -20.91 -10.83 26.12
C ALA A 249 -20.10 -11.22 24.86
N SER A 250 -20.69 -11.66 23.73
CA SER A 250 -19.89 -12.02 22.53
C SER A 250 -20.32 -11.37 21.21
N SER A 251 -21.29 -10.45 21.22
CA SER A 251 -21.85 -9.84 20.01
C SER A 251 -21.51 -8.35 19.80
N SER A 252 -20.61 -7.74 20.57
CA SER A 252 -20.48 -6.26 20.59
C SER A 252 -19.64 -5.65 19.46
N LEU A 253 -18.59 -6.30 18.96
CA LEU A 253 -17.76 -5.74 17.87
C LEU A 253 -18.35 -6.02 16.47
N GLY A 254 -19.31 -6.95 16.40
CA GLY A 254 -20.02 -7.37 15.20
C GLY A 254 -20.75 -6.22 14.52
N ASP A 255 -21.52 -5.52 15.34
CA ASP A 255 -22.52 -4.51 15.01
C ASP A 255 -21.94 -3.09 15.06
N GLU A 256 -20.90 -2.86 15.87
CA GLU A 256 -20.29 -1.54 16.10
C GLU A 256 -19.50 -0.99 14.89
N LEU A 257 -19.00 -1.86 14.01
CA LEU A 257 -18.20 -1.45 12.84
C LEU A 257 -19.01 -1.05 11.61
N GLY A 258 -20.34 -1.26 11.61
CA GLY A 258 -21.20 -0.89 10.47
C GLY A 258 -20.80 -1.54 9.13
N ILE A 259 -20.38 -2.81 9.15
CA ILE A 259 -19.96 -3.52 7.92
C ILE A 259 -21.17 -3.83 7.04
N GLU A 260 -21.16 -3.33 5.81
CA GLU A 260 -22.15 -3.61 4.78
C GLU A 260 -21.78 -4.88 4.00
N TYR A 261 -22.75 -5.76 3.77
CA TYR A 261 -22.52 -7.06 3.12
C TYR A 261 -22.98 -7.03 1.65
N HIS A 262 -22.33 -6.18 0.85
CA HIS A 262 -22.47 -6.14 -0.60
C HIS A 262 -21.25 -5.46 -1.24
N ARG A 263 -21.23 -5.36 -2.57
CA ARG A 263 -20.21 -4.55 -3.26
C ARG A 263 -20.56 -3.07 -3.13
N PRO A 264 -19.58 -2.19 -2.87
CA PRO A 264 -19.83 -0.76 -2.88
C PRO A 264 -20.14 -0.27 -4.30
N ASP A 265 -21.06 0.69 -4.41
CA ASP A 265 -21.20 1.47 -5.64
C ASP A 265 -20.15 2.59 -5.66
N VAL A 266 -18.93 2.22 -6.09
CA VAL A 266 -17.79 3.13 -6.16
C VAL A 266 -18.10 4.37 -7.01
N ARG A 267 -18.92 4.22 -8.07
CA ARG A 267 -19.21 5.33 -8.98
C ARG A 267 -20.09 6.35 -8.30
N ASP A 268 -21.18 5.88 -7.70
CA ASP A 268 -22.14 6.76 -7.05
C ASP A 268 -21.53 7.44 -5.83
N THR A 269 -20.76 6.72 -5.00
CA THR A 269 -20.10 7.33 -3.84
C THR A 269 -19.12 8.44 -4.26
N ILE A 270 -18.26 8.20 -5.24
CA ILE A 270 -17.34 9.24 -5.75
C ILE A 270 -18.11 10.41 -6.33
N GLN A 271 -19.15 10.16 -7.13
CA GLN A 271 -19.94 11.22 -7.73
C GLN A 271 -20.65 12.08 -6.68
N ASN A 272 -21.18 11.46 -5.62
CA ASN A 272 -21.83 12.15 -4.51
C ASN A 272 -20.85 13.07 -3.77
N VAL A 273 -19.67 12.57 -3.39
CA VAL A 273 -18.64 13.40 -2.73
C VAL A 273 -18.23 14.57 -3.63
N ILE A 274 -17.99 14.31 -4.92
CA ILE A 274 -17.65 15.39 -5.85
C ILE A 274 -18.81 16.39 -6.01
N ASN A 275 -20.05 15.92 -6.11
CA ASN A 275 -21.24 16.76 -6.21
C ASN A 275 -21.38 17.68 -4.99
N ASP A 276 -21.13 17.17 -3.79
CA ASP A 276 -21.33 17.94 -2.57
C ASP A 276 -20.25 19.00 -2.38
N VAL A 277 -19.01 18.69 -2.76
CA VAL A 277 -17.92 19.66 -2.81
C VAL A 277 -18.15 20.72 -3.88
N ASP A 278 -18.63 20.34 -5.07
CA ASP A 278 -18.96 21.27 -6.16
C ASP A 278 -20.09 22.23 -5.76
N LYS A 279 -21.16 21.72 -5.12
CA LYS A 279 -22.25 22.54 -4.58
C LYS A 279 -21.78 23.53 -3.51
N ALA A 280 -20.76 23.17 -2.72
CA ALA A 280 -20.16 24.07 -1.73
C ALA A 280 -19.31 25.19 -2.38
N GLY A 281 -19.09 25.16 -3.69
CA GLY A 281 -18.41 26.20 -4.45
C GLY A 281 -16.98 26.46 -3.95
N PRO A 282 -16.53 27.71 -3.84
CA PRO A 282 -15.18 28.03 -3.37
C PRO A 282 -14.84 27.48 -1.97
N ALA A 283 -15.85 27.31 -1.11
CA ALA A 283 -15.65 26.75 0.23
C ALA A 283 -15.39 25.22 0.20
N GLY A 284 -15.84 24.55 -0.87
CA GLY A 284 -15.72 23.10 -1.07
C GLY A 284 -14.28 22.62 -1.22
N GLY A 285 -13.38 23.44 -1.77
CA GLY A 285 -11.96 23.10 -1.94
C GLY A 285 -11.71 22.04 -3.02
N ARG A 286 -10.51 21.46 -3.00
CA ARG A 286 -10.07 20.43 -3.94
C ARG A 286 -10.30 19.03 -3.37
N ILE A 287 -10.41 18.06 -4.27
CA ILE A 287 -10.63 16.65 -3.96
C ILE A 287 -9.51 15.83 -4.57
N ALA A 288 -8.87 14.99 -3.76
CA ALA A 288 -8.02 13.91 -4.23
C ALA A 288 -8.74 12.57 -4.08
N ILE A 289 -8.73 11.75 -5.12
CA ILE A 289 -9.32 10.41 -5.11
C ILE A 289 -8.19 9.41 -5.32
N LEU A 290 -7.82 8.68 -4.27
CA LEU A 290 -6.78 7.67 -4.32
C LEU A 290 -7.41 6.27 -4.38
N THR A 291 -7.06 5.50 -5.41
CA THR A 291 -7.55 4.12 -5.55
C THR A 291 -6.42 3.11 -5.45
N CYS A 292 -6.61 2.08 -4.64
CA CYS A 292 -5.70 0.93 -4.55
C CYS A 292 -6.51 -0.36 -4.39
N GLY A 293 -6.70 -1.10 -5.49
CA GLY A 293 -7.55 -2.28 -5.48
C GLY A 293 -7.63 -3.01 -6.82
N PRO A 294 -8.56 -3.97 -6.97
CA PRO A 294 -8.74 -4.72 -8.21
C PRO A 294 -9.05 -3.81 -9.41
N ALA A 295 -8.63 -4.23 -10.62
CA ALA A 295 -8.78 -3.44 -11.84
C ALA A 295 -10.21 -2.89 -12.05
N GLY A 296 -11.26 -3.71 -11.86
CA GLY A 296 -12.63 -3.26 -12.03
C GLY A 296 -13.06 -2.15 -11.04
N MET A 297 -12.47 -2.10 -9.85
CA MET A 297 -12.68 -1.03 -8.87
C MET A 297 -11.95 0.25 -9.30
N ALA A 298 -10.70 0.13 -9.75
CA ALA A 298 -9.93 1.25 -10.32
C ALA A 298 -10.64 1.84 -11.55
N ASP A 299 -11.13 1.00 -12.45
CA ASP A 299 -11.89 1.42 -13.63
C ASP A 299 -13.20 2.13 -13.26
N ALA A 300 -13.92 1.64 -12.25
CA ALA A 300 -15.12 2.29 -11.75
C ALA A 300 -14.80 3.69 -11.19
N ALA A 301 -13.73 3.82 -10.39
CA ALA A 301 -13.30 5.09 -9.83
C ALA A 301 -12.86 6.08 -10.93
N ARG A 302 -12.02 5.64 -11.85
CA ARG A 302 -11.54 6.45 -12.98
C ARG A 302 -12.69 6.92 -13.86
N ALA A 303 -13.65 6.04 -14.15
CA ALA A 303 -14.85 6.39 -14.93
C ALA A 303 -15.71 7.45 -14.22
N ALA A 304 -15.85 7.36 -12.88
CA ALA A 304 -16.60 8.34 -12.10
C ALA A 304 -15.93 9.72 -12.12
N VAL A 305 -14.61 9.79 -11.93
CA VAL A 305 -13.84 11.04 -12.03
C VAL A 305 -13.94 11.63 -13.43
N HIS A 306 -13.75 10.81 -14.47
CA HIS A 306 -13.86 11.26 -15.85
C HIS A 306 -15.26 11.82 -16.16
N ALA A 307 -16.33 11.17 -15.69
CA ALA A 307 -17.69 11.67 -15.86
C ALA A 307 -17.91 13.01 -15.15
N ALA A 308 -17.38 13.18 -13.93
CA ALA A 308 -17.44 14.43 -13.19
C ALA A 308 -16.70 15.57 -13.91
N LEU A 309 -15.48 15.32 -14.42
CA LEU A 309 -14.72 16.29 -15.20
C LEU A 309 -15.45 16.69 -16.49
N LYS A 310 -16.09 15.73 -17.18
CA LYS A 310 -16.90 15.99 -18.38
C LYS A 310 -18.12 16.88 -18.09
N GLN A 311 -18.65 16.82 -16.87
CA GLN A 311 -19.73 17.69 -16.40
C GLN A 311 -19.25 19.10 -16.02
N GLY A 312 -17.95 19.39 -16.13
CA GLY A 312 -17.37 20.71 -15.86
C GLY A 312 -16.92 20.91 -14.42
N LYS A 313 -17.00 19.89 -13.56
CA LYS A 313 -16.52 19.96 -12.18
C LYS A 313 -15.00 20.10 -12.16
N ARG A 314 -14.48 20.94 -11.26
CA ARG A 314 -13.06 21.30 -11.19
C ARG A 314 -12.44 20.93 -9.85
N GLY A 315 -11.11 20.93 -9.79
CA GLY A 315 -10.38 20.66 -8.56
C GLY A 315 -10.44 19.20 -8.09
N VAL A 316 -10.77 18.27 -9.00
CA VAL A 316 -10.78 16.83 -8.74
C VAL A 316 -9.55 16.20 -9.38
N GLU A 317 -8.78 15.46 -8.59
CA GLU A 317 -7.58 14.76 -9.04
C GLU A 317 -7.65 13.28 -8.67
N TYR A 318 -7.12 12.43 -9.55
CA TYR A 318 -7.17 10.97 -9.41
C TYR A 318 -5.75 10.41 -9.29
N PHE A 319 -5.54 9.63 -8.24
CA PHE A 319 -4.30 8.92 -7.94
C PHE A 319 -4.59 7.42 -7.96
N GLU A 320 -3.72 6.64 -8.58
CA GLU A 320 -3.86 5.19 -8.66
C GLU A 320 -2.60 4.53 -8.17
N GLU A 321 -2.71 3.79 -7.07
CA GLU A 321 -1.63 2.97 -6.55
C GLU A 321 -1.89 1.51 -6.92
N THR A 322 -0.97 0.93 -7.68
CA THR A 322 -1.00 -0.50 -8.02
C THR A 322 0.19 -1.20 -7.37
N PHE A 323 -0.09 -2.10 -6.43
CA PHE A 323 0.90 -3.02 -5.88
C PHE A 323 0.61 -4.41 -6.45
N GLY A 324 1.61 -4.97 -7.15
CA GLY A 324 1.48 -6.16 -8.01
C GLY A 324 1.20 -7.48 -7.30
#